data_AF-A0A542RLE3-F1
#
_entry.id   AF-A0A542RLE3-F1
#
_cell.length_a   1.000
_cell.length_b   1.000
_cell.length_c   1.000
_cell.angle_alpha   90.00
_cell.angle_beta   90.00
_cell.angle_gamma   90.00
#
_symmetry.space_group_name_H-M   'P 1'
#
loop_
_entity.id
_entity.type
_entity.pdbx_description
1 polymer ?
#
loop_
_entity_poly.entity_id
_entity_poly.type
_entity_poly.pdbx_seq_one_letter_code
_entity_poly.pdbx_strand_id
1 'polypeptide(L)'
;MILRFTVCWSWLNCPLMIELMSIVYVSPFYRDYFITIIGLENLCYNIKIQNSRYTKRKPISLLTVTKEENQEGESLLSTKRRSLVLIGAVLLIFIHAVYLNGTLSDLLNVTAIELVALSVVMSYAVKRKHLDLKKIWRLLIHGRQSNVEETIKRFYYYALVQKEQGYIALEKELQQETDSFVQRGCLLAIEGVPEEELRLILENELKGEQYRYQQSAGFFRLISLLAPGMGLVGTLLGMTGVLKSLEDMALTGHSLSAAVVATLYGALLANLFALPCYYRLMDLYDREMFEKRLFIEGCVGLQRMETPRLLFEKLNSFLPGDQKLVLIKEAGSMKGTIERQDRYA
;
A
#
# COMPACT_ATOMS: atom_id res chain seq x y z
N MET A 1 -24.97 -15.94 23.68
CA MET A 1 -25.68 -16.03 22.39
C MET A 1 -26.93 -15.17 22.54
N ILE A 2 -27.15 -14.21 21.64
CA ILE A 2 -28.04 -13.02 21.78
C ILE A 2 -27.33 -11.84 22.48
N LEU A 3 -26.49 -11.11 21.76
CA LEU A 3 -26.28 -9.65 21.86
C LEU A 3 -25.20 -9.23 20.85
N ARG A 4 -25.60 -9.00 19.58
CA ARG A 4 -24.92 -8.21 18.53
C ARG A 4 -25.63 -8.47 17.20
N PHE A 5 -26.79 -7.85 16.98
CA PHE A 5 -27.40 -7.78 15.64
C PHE A 5 -28.05 -6.43 15.31
N THR A 6 -27.92 -5.42 16.18
CA THR A 6 -28.71 -4.18 16.08
C THR A 6 -28.01 -3.00 15.40
N VAL A 7 -26.79 -3.14 14.86
CA VAL A 7 -26.07 -2.01 14.24
C VAL A 7 -26.11 -2.03 12.70
N CYS A 8 -26.56 -3.12 12.08
CA CYS A 8 -26.57 -3.23 10.60
C CYS A 8 -27.88 -2.76 9.95
N TRP A 9 -28.95 -2.53 10.71
CA TRP A 9 -30.26 -2.20 10.16
C TRP A 9 -30.55 -0.69 9.96
N SER A 10 -29.72 0.20 10.52
CA SER A 10 -29.99 1.65 10.43
C SER A 10 -29.52 2.30 9.11
N TRP A 11 -28.77 1.58 8.27
CA TRP A 11 -28.30 2.08 6.97
C TRP A 11 -29.22 1.72 5.79
N LEU A 12 -30.19 0.81 5.99
CA LEU A 12 -31.08 0.36 4.91
C LEU A 12 -32.32 1.25 4.68
N ASN A 13 -32.57 2.25 5.54
CA ASN A 13 -33.76 3.11 5.46
C ASN A 13 -33.47 4.50 4.86
N CYS A 14 -32.39 4.66 4.10
CA CYS A 14 -32.11 5.92 3.40
C CYS A 14 -32.89 5.95 2.06
N PRO A 15 -33.78 6.93 1.83
CA PRO A 15 -34.62 6.98 0.62
C PRO A 15 -33.83 7.05 -0.69
N LEU A 16 -32.57 7.53 -0.64
CA LEU A 16 -31.65 7.55 -1.77
C LEU A 16 -31.26 6.15 -2.30
N MET A 17 -31.23 5.13 -1.42
CA MET A 17 -30.86 3.77 -1.80
C MET A 17 -32.03 3.03 -2.49
N ILE A 18 -33.27 3.40 -2.17
CA ILE A 18 -34.49 2.84 -2.77
C ILE A 18 -34.66 3.37 -4.21
N GLU A 19 -34.30 4.64 -4.47
CA GLU A 19 -34.26 5.19 -5.83
C GLU A 19 -33.12 4.57 -6.68
N LEU A 20 -31.93 4.36 -6.09
CA LEU A 20 -30.83 3.67 -6.77
C LEU A 20 -31.17 2.19 -7.08
N MET A 21 -31.86 1.49 -6.18
CA MET A 21 -32.34 0.12 -6.41
C MET A 21 -33.41 0.06 -7.51
N SER A 22 -34.23 1.11 -7.66
CA SER A 22 -35.25 1.21 -8.70
C SER A 22 -34.65 1.44 -10.10
N ILE A 23 -33.53 2.19 -10.20
CA ILE A 23 -32.81 2.40 -11.46
C ILE A 23 -32.08 1.12 -11.92
N VAL A 24 -31.55 0.33 -10.98
CA VAL A 24 -30.88 -0.95 -11.30
C VAL A 24 -31.87 -2.04 -11.75
N TYR A 25 -33.15 -1.97 -11.35
CA TYR A 25 -34.14 -3.00 -11.67
C TYR A 25 -34.77 -2.89 -13.07
N VAL A 26 -34.54 -1.81 -13.82
CA VAL A 26 -35.19 -1.56 -15.13
C VAL A 26 -34.43 -2.22 -16.30
N SER A 27 -33.20 -2.71 -16.10
CA SER A 27 -32.45 -3.39 -17.16
C SER A 27 -32.18 -4.87 -16.80
N PRO A 28 -32.61 -5.85 -17.62
CA PRO A 28 -32.43 -7.28 -17.33
C PRO A 28 -30.94 -7.71 -17.26
N PHE A 29 -30.01 -6.89 -17.76
CA PHE A 29 -28.58 -7.22 -17.85
C PHE A 29 -27.80 -6.98 -16.54
N TYR A 30 -28.16 -5.97 -15.74
CA TYR A 30 -27.47 -5.70 -14.46
C TYR A 30 -27.84 -6.70 -13.36
N ARG A 31 -29.00 -7.35 -13.49
CA ARG A 31 -29.48 -8.39 -12.56
C ARG A 31 -28.54 -9.61 -12.54
N ASP A 32 -28.12 -10.07 -13.71
CA ASP A 32 -27.28 -11.26 -13.83
C ASP A 32 -25.83 -11.00 -13.36
N TYR A 33 -25.33 -9.77 -13.51
CA TYR A 33 -24.02 -9.34 -13.02
C TYR A 33 -23.96 -9.18 -11.49
N PHE A 34 -25.01 -8.64 -10.87
CA PHE A 34 -25.06 -8.50 -9.40
C PHE A 34 -25.21 -9.86 -8.71
N ILE A 35 -25.95 -10.80 -9.32
CA ILE A 35 -26.07 -12.19 -8.85
C ILE A 35 -24.74 -12.94 -8.97
N THR A 36 -23.95 -12.70 -10.02
CA THR A 36 -22.62 -13.33 -10.16
C THR A 36 -21.60 -12.79 -9.16
N ILE A 37 -21.63 -11.49 -8.83
CA ILE A 37 -20.73 -10.91 -7.80
C ILE A 37 -21.07 -11.44 -6.40
N ILE A 38 -22.35 -11.48 -6.02
CA ILE A 38 -22.79 -12.08 -4.74
C ILE A 38 -22.54 -13.59 -4.72
N GLY A 39 -22.67 -14.26 -5.86
CA GLY A 39 -22.34 -15.69 -6.03
C GLY A 39 -20.85 -15.99 -5.83
N LEU A 40 -19.95 -15.12 -6.32
CA LEU A 40 -18.51 -15.22 -6.15
C LEU A 40 -18.06 -14.99 -4.69
N GLU A 41 -18.70 -14.06 -3.97
CA GLU A 41 -18.44 -13.88 -2.54
C GLU A 41 -18.90 -15.09 -1.72
N ASN A 42 -20.07 -15.66 -2.04
CA ASN A 42 -20.56 -16.88 -1.37
C ASN A 42 -19.71 -18.11 -1.71
N LEU A 43 -19.18 -18.25 -2.93
CA LEU A 43 -18.26 -19.33 -3.29
C LEU A 43 -16.92 -19.18 -2.55
N CYS A 44 -16.39 -17.97 -2.44
CA CYS A 44 -15.18 -17.67 -1.66
C CYS A 44 -15.37 -17.93 -0.16
N TYR A 45 -16.54 -17.62 0.38
CA TYR A 45 -16.86 -17.90 1.79
C TYR A 45 -16.97 -19.42 2.04
N ASN A 46 -17.58 -20.17 1.13
CA ASN A 46 -17.75 -21.62 1.26
C ASN A 46 -16.43 -22.41 1.09
N ILE A 47 -15.53 -21.95 0.21
CA ILE A 47 -14.16 -22.50 0.07
C ILE A 47 -13.35 -22.29 1.36
N LYS A 48 -13.55 -21.15 2.06
CA LYS A 48 -12.88 -20.86 3.34
C LYS A 48 -13.34 -21.79 4.47
N ILE A 49 -14.60 -22.25 4.44
CA ILE A 49 -15.16 -23.20 5.42
C ILE A 49 -14.73 -24.64 5.13
N GLN A 50 -14.60 -25.05 3.86
CA GLN A 50 -14.11 -26.39 3.53
C GLN A 50 -12.61 -26.58 3.80
N ASN A 51 -11.78 -25.56 3.58
CA ASN A 51 -10.33 -25.66 3.83
C ASN A 51 -9.97 -25.75 5.32
N SER A 52 -10.86 -25.32 6.22
CA SER A 52 -10.67 -25.45 7.68
C SER A 52 -10.86 -26.89 8.19
N ARG A 53 -11.40 -27.82 7.40
CA ARG A 53 -11.66 -29.21 7.84
C ARG A 53 -10.63 -30.24 7.35
N TYR A 54 -9.68 -29.85 6.51
CA TYR A 54 -8.72 -30.76 5.85
C TYR A 54 -7.26 -30.56 6.31
N THR A 55 -7.00 -30.42 7.60
CA THR A 55 -5.65 -30.56 8.16
C THR A 55 -5.68 -31.38 9.44
N LYS A 56 -6.04 -32.67 9.33
CA LYS A 56 -5.82 -33.66 10.39
C LYS A 56 -5.00 -34.85 9.87
N ARG A 57 -3.79 -34.99 10.44
CA ARG A 57 -2.93 -36.18 10.60
C ARG A 57 -2.31 -36.83 9.34
N LYS A 58 -0.96 -36.82 9.25
CA LYS A 58 -0.04 -37.99 9.43
C LYS A 58 1.44 -37.65 9.11
N PRO A 59 2.43 -38.50 9.47
CA PRO A 59 3.68 -38.09 10.12
C PRO A 59 4.93 -38.01 9.22
N ILE A 60 5.93 -37.29 9.74
CA ILE A 60 7.41 -37.37 9.60
C ILE A 60 7.96 -38.32 8.53
N SER A 61 8.63 -37.74 7.51
CA SER A 61 9.97 -38.16 7.07
C SER A 61 10.58 -37.13 6.11
N LEU A 62 11.82 -36.72 6.43
CA LEU A 62 12.91 -36.16 5.62
C LEU A 62 12.65 -35.66 4.19
N LEU A 63 13.32 -34.53 3.89
CA LEU A 63 13.61 -33.90 2.58
C LEU A 63 12.53 -32.93 2.06
N THR A 64 12.76 -31.62 2.27
CA THR A 64 13.03 -30.65 1.18
C THR A 64 13.26 -29.26 1.77
N VAL A 65 14.53 -28.86 1.86
CA VAL A 65 15.02 -27.53 2.28
C VAL A 65 14.91 -26.49 1.14
N THR A 66 14.01 -26.64 0.17
CA THR A 66 14.00 -25.80 -1.05
C THR A 66 12.65 -25.21 -1.44
N LYS A 67 11.63 -25.25 -0.58
CA LYS A 67 10.27 -24.81 -0.95
C LYS A 67 9.75 -23.52 -0.30
N GLU A 68 10.43 -22.96 0.70
CA GLU A 68 9.91 -21.81 1.47
C GLU A 68 10.23 -20.42 0.90
N GLU A 69 11.23 -20.29 0.03
CA GLU A 69 11.50 -19.02 -0.67
C GLU A 69 10.37 -18.63 -1.65
N ASN A 70 9.52 -19.59 -2.05
CA ASN A 70 8.40 -19.36 -2.98
C ASN A 70 7.09 -18.94 -2.30
N GLN A 71 6.88 -19.19 -1.00
CA GLN A 71 5.57 -18.96 -0.36
C GLN A 71 5.35 -17.51 0.13
N GLU A 72 6.40 -16.82 0.59
CA GLU A 72 6.30 -15.38 0.92
C GLU A 72 6.15 -14.51 -0.33
N GLY A 73 6.88 -14.87 -1.41
CA GLY A 73 6.72 -14.29 -2.74
C GLY A 73 5.29 -14.44 -3.27
N GLU A 74 4.65 -15.60 -3.10
CA GLU A 74 3.27 -15.85 -3.54
C GLU A 74 2.21 -15.00 -2.81
N SER A 75 2.40 -14.66 -1.54
CA SER A 75 1.40 -13.89 -0.76
C SER A 75 1.37 -12.39 -1.13
N LEU A 76 2.55 -11.80 -1.38
CA LEU A 76 2.70 -10.42 -1.87
C LEU A 76 2.37 -10.30 -3.36
N LEU A 77 2.74 -11.31 -4.18
CA LEU A 77 2.28 -11.40 -5.56
C LEU A 77 0.77 -11.58 -5.64
N SER A 78 0.15 -12.39 -4.78
CA SER A 78 -1.31 -12.58 -4.69
C SER A 78 -2.03 -11.26 -4.38
N THR A 79 -1.55 -10.47 -3.42
CA THR A 79 -2.16 -9.18 -3.05
C THR A 79 -1.95 -8.11 -4.12
N LYS A 80 -0.75 -8.02 -4.70
CA LYS A 80 -0.43 -7.13 -5.84
C LYS A 80 -1.24 -7.48 -7.08
N ARG A 81 -1.44 -8.78 -7.35
CA ARG A 81 -2.25 -9.31 -8.45
C ARG A 81 -3.75 -9.07 -8.19
N ARG A 82 -4.23 -9.17 -6.95
CA ARG A 82 -5.61 -8.81 -6.56
C ARG A 82 -5.90 -7.32 -6.72
N SER A 83 -4.99 -6.43 -6.30
CA SER A 83 -5.17 -4.97 -6.49
C SER A 83 -5.12 -4.58 -7.98
N LEU A 84 -4.23 -5.19 -8.77
CA LEU A 84 -4.18 -5.00 -10.22
C LEU A 84 -5.44 -5.52 -10.92
N VAL A 85 -5.98 -6.65 -10.47
CA VAL A 85 -7.24 -7.21 -11.00
C VAL A 85 -8.42 -6.30 -10.67
N LEU A 86 -8.48 -5.72 -9.47
CA LEU A 86 -9.54 -4.77 -9.10
C LEU A 86 -9.46 -3.47 -9.91
N ILE A 87 -8.27 -2.89 -10.07
CA ILE A 87 -8.07 -1.70 -10.92
C ILE A 87 -8.41 -2.02 -12.38
N GLY A 88 -8.04 -3.21 -12.87
CA GLY A 88 -8.39 -3.69 -14.20
C GLY A 88 -9.90 -3.86 -14.39
N ALA A 89 -10.63 -4.35 -13.39
CA ALA A 89 -12.08 -4.48 -13.43
C ALA A 89 -12.78 -3.12 -13.48
N VAL A 90 -12.33 -2.13 -12.69
CA VAL A 90 -12.88 -0.76 -12.73
C VAL A 90 -12.62 -0.10 -14.08
N LEU A 91 -11.42 -0.27 -14.64
CA LEU A 91 -11.09 0.21 -15.98
C LEU A 91 -11.96 -0.44 -17.06
N LEU A 92 -12.22 -1.74 -16.97
CA LEU A 92 -13.05 -2.48 -17.92
C LEU A 92 -14.51 -2.02 -17.85
N ILE A 93 -15.05 -1.78 -16.66
CA ILE A 93 -16.39 -1.21 -16.46
C ILE A 93 -16.46 0.19 -17.07
N PHE A 94 -15.42 1.02 -16.88
CA PHE A 94 -15.36 2.35 -17.45
C PHE A 94 -15.31 2.31 -18.99
N ILE A 95 -14.48 1.45 -19.57
CA ILE A 95 -14.39 1.25 -21.03
C ILE A 95 -15.74 0.76 -21.59
N HIS A 96 -16.40 -0.16 -20.90
CA HIS A 96 -17.73 -0.64 -21.29
C HIS A 96 -18.78 0.48 -21.25
N ALA A 97 -18.76 1.32 -20.21
CA ALA A 97 -19.65 2.47 -20.11
C ALA A 97 -19.42 3.49 -21.24
N VAL A 98 -18.17 3.72 -21.64
CA VAL A 98 -17.85 4.61 -22.77
C VAL A 98 -18.31 3.99 -24.10
N TYR A 99 -18.15 2.68 -24.29
CA TYR A 99 -18.58 1.99 -25.51
C TYR A 99 -20.10 2.02 -25.72
N LEU A 100 -20.88 1.94 -24.62
CA LEU A 100 -22.34 1.97 -24.68
C LEU A 100 -22.93 3.37 -24.93
N ASN A 101 -22.25 4.43 -24.48
CA ASN A 101 -22.84 5.77 -24.41
C ASN A 101 -22.30 6.78 -25.43
N GLY A 102 -21.29 6.47 -26.25
CA GLY A 102 -20.82 7.47 -27.21
C GLY A 102 -19.73 7.10 -28.20
N THR A 103 -19.49 8.06 -29.10
CA THR A 103 -18.42 8.14 -30.09
C THR A 103 -17.12 8.65 -29.45
N LEU A 104 -16.01 7.91 -29.58
CA LEU A 104 -14.69 8.26 -29.01
C LEU A 104 -14.18 9.66 -29.43
N SER A 105 -14.61 10.16 -30.59
CA SER A 105 -14.28 11.49 -31.10
C SER A 105 -14.82 12.63 -30.25
N ASP A 106 -15.96 12.44 -29.59
CA ASP A 106 -16.63 13.51 -28.84
C ASP A 106 -16.07 13.67 -27.42
N LEU A 107 -15.45 12.61 -26.90
CA LEU A 107 -14.68 12.66 -25.65
C LEU A 107 -13.34 13.39 -25.83
N LEU A 108 -12.71 13.31 -27.01
CA LEU A 108 -11.39 13.91 -27.26
C LEU A 108 -11.49 15.41 -27.58
N ASN A 109 -12.05 16.19 -26.65
CA ASN A 109 -12.02 17.64 -26.77
C ASN A 109 -10.68 18.18 -26.26
N VAL A 110 -9.90 18.80 -27.16
CA VAL A 110 -8.57 19.35 -26.86
C VAL A 110 -8.61 20.35 -25.69
N THR A 111 -9.65 21.19 -25.65
CA THR A 111 -9.84 22.21 -24.61
C THR A 111 -9.95 21.63 -23.21
N ALA A 112 -10.66 20.50 -23.08
CA ALA A 112 -10.82 19.79 -21.80
C ALA A 112 -9.49 19.18 -21.32
N ILE A 113 -8.69 18.64 -22.24
CA ILE A 113 -7.40 18.04 -21.94
C ILE A 113 -6.41 19.10 -21.46
N GLU A 114 -6.34 20.25 -22.13
CA GLU A 114 -5.45 21.35 -21.75
C GLU A 114 -5.74 21.88 -20.34
N LEU A 115 -7.02 22.06 -20.00
CA LEU A 115 -7.44 22.53 -18.67
C LEU A 115 -7.08 21.55 -17.56
N VAL A 116 -7.30 20.25 -17.78
CA VAL A 116 -6.93 19.23 -16.80
C VAL A 116 -5.40 19.10 -16.72
N ALA A 117 -4.69 19.21 -17.84
CA ALA A 117 -3.22 19.17 -17.87
C ALA A 117 -2.58 20.31 -17.06
N LEU A 118 -3.20 21.50 -17.01
CA LEU A 118 -2.75 22.59 -16.16
C LEU A 118 -2.67 22.19 -14.67
N SER A 119 -3.56 21.33 -14.18
CA SER A 119 -3.50 20.82 -12.79
C SER A 119 -2.23 20.00 -12.52
N VAL A 120 -1.79 19.23 -13.52
CA VAL A 120 -0.57 18.41 -13.46
C VAL A 120 0.67 19.28 -13.53
N VAL A 121 0.66 20.30 -14.40
CA VAL A 121 1.74 21.28 -14.53
C VAL A 121 1.90 22.10 -13.24
N MET A 122 0.81 22.56 -12.65
CA MET A 122 0.82 23.28 -11.36
C MET A 122 1.37 22.38 -10.25
N SER A 123 0.92 21.13 -10.16
CA SER A 123 1.42 20.16 -9.18
C SER A 123 2.93 19.91 -9.35
N TYR A 124 3.41 19.85 -10.59
CA TYR A 124 4.83 19.69 -10.90
C TYR A 124 5.64 20.93 -10.52
N ALA A 125 5.14 22.14 -10.82
CA ALA A 125 5.81 23.40 -10.47
C ALA A 125 6.02 23.53 -8.95
N VAL A 126 5.02 23.17 -8.15
CA VAL A 126 5.10 23.26 -6.67
C VAL A 126 6.08 22.24 -6.08
N LYS A 127 6.21 21.04 -6.65
CA LYS A 127 6.98 19.93 -6.07
C LYS A 127 8.30 19.62 -6.78
N ARG A 128 8.68 20.40 -7.81
CA ARG A 128 9.80 20.15 -8.74
C ARG A 128 11.11 19.71 -8.07
N LYS A 129 11.49 20.32 -6.95
CA LYS A 129 12.80 20.10 -6.30
C LYS A 129 12.96 18.71 -5.66
N HIS A 130 11.85 18.01 -5.37
CA HIS A 130 11.84 16.73 -4.65
C HIS A 130 11.31 15.56 -5.48
N LEU A 131 11.21 15.72 -6.81
CA LEU A 131 10.59 14.75 -7.71
C LEU A 131 11.60 14.03 -8.60
N ASP A 132 11.97 12.81 -8.20
CA ASP A 132 12.61 11.84 -9.08
C ASP A 132 11.53 10.93 -9.70
N LEU A 133 10.82 11.43 -10.73
CA LEU A 133 9.71 10.72 -11.39
C LEU A 133 10.09 9.28 -11.80
N LYS A 134 11.29 9.07 -12.35
CA LYS A 134 11.78 7.75 -12.77
C LYS A 134 11.94 6.78 -11.60
N LYS A 135 12.42 7.26 -10.44
CA LYS A 135 12.59 6.43 -9.25
C LYS A 135 11.24 6.09 -8.63
N ILE A 136 10.34 7.07 -8.53
CA ILE A 136 9.00 6.89 -7.98
C ILE A 136 8.21 5.88 -8.81
N TRP A 137 8.28 5.98 -10.13
CA TRP A 137 7.57 5.06 -11.03
C TRP A 137 8.12 3.63 -10.92
N ARG A 138 9.46 3.47 -10.82
CA ARG A 138 10.10 2.17 -10.57
C ARG A 138 9.64 1.57 -9.23
N LEU A 139 9.62 2.37 -8.17
CA LEU A 139 9.15 1.99 -6.84
C LEU A 139 7.68 1.55 -6.86
N LEU A 140 6.83 2.28 -7.57
CA LEU A 140 5.41 1.96 -7.68
C LEU A 140 5.18 0.58 -8.32
N ILE A 141 5.96 0.24 -9.34
CA ILE A 141 5.84 -1.01 -10.10
C ILE A 141 6.50 -2.18 -9.38
N HIS A 142 7.77 -2.06 -8.98
CA HIS A 142 8.49 -3.18 -8.39
C HIS A 142 8.03 -3.43 -6.95
N GLY A 143 7.71 -2.38 -6.20
CA GLY A 143 7.55 -2.46 -4.75
C GLY A 143 8.89 -2.79 -4.09
N ARG A 144 9.03 -2.44 -2.81
CA ARG A 144 10.13 -2.92 -1.98
C ARG A 144 9.59 -4.04 -1.12
N GLN A 145 10.29 -5.17 -1.07
CA GLN A 145 9.99 -6.21 -0.10
C GLN A 145 10.65 -5.79 1.21
N SER A 146 9.83 -5.54 2.21
CA SER A 146 10.28 -5.30 3.59
C SER A 146 10.13 -6.63 4.32
N ASN A 147 11.24 -7.21 4.74
CA ASN A 147 11.27 -8.49 5.46
C ASN A 147 11.58 -8.23 6.94
N VAL A 148 10.53 -7.90 7.69
CA VAL A 148 10.60 -7.66 9.14
C VAL A 148 11.16 -8.90 9.87
N GLU A 149 10.79 -10.10 9.44
CA GLU A 149 11.28 -11.36 10.00
C GLU A 149 12.81 -11.51 9.82
N GLU A 150 13.32 -11.21 8.64
CA GLU A 150 14.75 -11.24 8.34
C GLU A 150 15.52 -10.21 9.17
N THR A 151 14.92 -9.03 9.37
CA THR A 151 15.46 -7.99 10.26
C THR A 151 15.60 -8.47 11.70
N ILE A 152 14.61 -9.16 12.26
CA ILE A 152 14.70 -9.72 13.63
C ILE A 152 15.80 -10.79 13.69
N LYS A 153 15.89 -11.68 12.70
CA LYS A 153 16.93 -12.71 12.62
C LYS A 153 18.33 -12.09 12.57
N ARG A 154 18.51 -11.00 11.83
CA ARG A 154 19.77 -10.24 11.76
C ARG A 154 20.19 -9.67 13.11
N PHE A 155 19.30 -8.97 13.83
CA PHE A 155 19.63 -8.45 15.16
C PHE A 155 19.90 -9.54 16.19
N TYR A 156 19.18 -10.66 16.10
CA TYR A 156 19.47 -11.83 16.93
C TYR A 156 20.89 -12.34 16.69
N TYR A 157 21.31 -12.44 15.42
CA TYR A 157 22.68 -12.82 15.04
C TYR A 157 23.71 -11.82 15.55
N TYR A 158 23.49 -10.52 15.39
CA TYR A 158 24.43 -9.49 15.89
C TYR A 158 24.59 -9.55 17.41
N ALA A 159 23.50 -9.71 18.17
CA ALA A 159 23.58 -9.87 19.61
C ALA A 159 24.33 -11.14 20.03
N LEU A 160 24.21 -12.23 19.24
CA LEU A 160 24.97 -13.45 19.46
C LEU A 160 26.47 -13.23 19.23
N VAL A 161 26.85 -12.62 18.09
CA VAL A 161 28.24 -12.31 17.75
C VAL A 161 28.86 -11.36 18.78
N GLN A 162 28.14 -10.31 19.18
CA GLN A 162 28.58 -9.36 20.20
C GLN A 162 28.90 -10.07 21.52
N LYS A 163 28.06 -11.04 21.92
CA LYS A 163 28.22 -11.76 23.19
C LYS A 163 29.30 -12.84 23.15
N GLU A 164 29.45 -13.55 22.03
CA GLU A 164 30.42 -14.65 21.89
C GLU A 164 31.82 -14.16 21.50
N GLN A 165 31.90 -13.17 20.61
CA GLN A 165 33.14 -12.75 19.95
C GLN A 165 33.53 -11.30 20.25
N GLY A 166 32.65 -10.53 20.90
CA GLY A 166 32.88 -9.13 21.26
C GLY A 166 32.62 -8.12 20.14
N TYR A 167 32.84 -6.83 20.46
CA TYR A 167 32.54 -5.70 19.59
C TYR A 167 33.32 -5.68 18.27
N ILE A 168 34.59 -6.09 18.29
CA ILE A 168 35.48 -6.07 17.11
C ILE A 168 34.99 -7.05 16.05
N ALA A 169 34.47 -8.21 16.48
CA ALA A 169 33.90 -9.18 15.55
C ALA A 169 32.58 -8.67 14.96
N LEU A 170 31.74 -8.06 15.78
CA LEU A 170 30.50 -7.44 15.32
C LEU A 170 30.75 -6.32 14.30
N GLU A 171 31.77 -5.48 14.51
CA GLU A 171 32.13 -4.41 13.55
C GLU A 171 32.48 -4.97 12.15
N LYS A 172 33.19 -6.10 12.08
CA LYS A 172 33.51 -6.76 10.81
C LYS A 172 32.28 -7.30 10.07
N GLU A 173 31.31 -7.81 10.83
CA GLU A 173 30.02 -8.26 10.26
C GLU A 173 29.21 -7.06 9.75
N LEU A 174 29.16 -5.97 10.51
CA LEU A 174 28.44 -4.75 10.12
C LEU A 174 29.05 -4.05 8.90
N GLN A 175 30.34 -4.22 8.63
CA GLN A 175 30.96 -3.70 7.40
C GLN A 175 30.44 -4.41 6.13
N GLN A 176 29.91 -5.62 6.27
CA GLN A 176 29.32 -6.38 5.16
C GLN A 176 27.83 -6.08 4.96
N GLU A 177 27.23 -5.28 5.86
CA GLU A 177 25.81 -4.97 5.75
C GLU A 177 25.46 -4.11 4.55
N THR A 178 24.35 -4.48 3.91
CA THR A 178 23.89 -3.84 2.68
C THR A 178 23.10 -2.56 2.94
N ASP A 179 22.43 -2.48 4.10
CA ASP A 179 21.65 -1.31 4.47
C ASP A 179 22.51 -0.32 5.28
N SER A 180 22.82 0.81 4.65
CA SER A 180 23.58 1.89 5.26
C SER A 180 22.96 2.44 6.55
N PHE A 181 21.62 2.42 6.67
CA PHE A 181 20.94 2.88 7.89
C PHE A 181 21.23 1.96 9.08
N VAL A 182 21.18 0.65 8.84
CA VAL A 182 21.45 -0.38 9.87
C VAL A 182 22.91 -0.39 10.25
N GLN A 183 23.80 -0.37 9.26
CA GLN A 183 25.24 -0.32 9.47
C GLN A 183 25.61 0.90 10.33
N ARG A 184 25.17 2.10 9.93
CA ARG A 184 25.46 3.33 10.67
C ARG A 184 24.89 3.29 12.10
N GLY A 185 23.65 2.84 12.27
CA GLY A 185 23.02 2.76 13.58
C GLY A 185 23.70 1.78 14.54
N CYS A 186 24.14 0.62 14.02
CA CYS A 186 24.85 -0.37 14.82
C CYS A 186 26.29 0.07 15.14
N LEU A 187 26.98 0.76 14.24
CA LEU A 187 28.30 1.34 14.51
C LEU A 187 28.23 2.38 15.64
N LEU A 188 27.25 3.30 15.58
CA LEU A 188 27.02 4.27 16.66
C LEU A 188 26.68 3.60 18.00
N ALA A 189 25.99 2.45 17.98
CA ALA A 189 25.70 1.68 19.18
C ALA A 189 26.98 1.07 19.80
N ILE A 190 27.95 0.64 18.97
CA ILE A 190 29.23 0.08 19.42
C ILE A 190 30.17 1.18 19.96
N GLU A 191 30.12 2.38 19.39
CA GLU A 191 30.93 3.53 19.81
C GLU A 191 30.58 4.04 21.22
N GLY A 192 29.52 3.52 21.84
CA GLY A 192 29.16 3.83 23.22
C GLY A 192 28.39 5.14 23.40
N VAL A 193 27.74 5.63 22.33
CA VAL A 193 26.81 6.77 22.38
C VAL A 193 25.71 6.47 23.42
N PRO A 194 25.33 7.44 24.28
CA PRO A 194 24.26 7.22 25.24
C PRO A 194 22.94 6.93 24.51
N GLU A 195 22.10 6.07 25.10
CA GLU A 195 20.88 5.59 24.45
C GLU A 195 19.97 6.72 23.95
N GLU A 196 19.77 7.76 24.79
CA GLU A 196 18.90 8.88 24.46
C GLU A 196 19.39 9.62 23.20
N GLU A 197 20.70 9.80 23.08
CA GLU A 197 21.32 10.47 21.94
C GLU A 197 21.31 9.57 20.70
N LEU A 198 21.60 8.27 20.85
CA LEU A 198 21.52 7.29 19.76
C LEU A 198 20.10 7.26 19.17
N ARG A 199 19.09 7.15 20.04
CA ARG A 199 17.68 7.16 19.62
C ARG A 199 17.34 8.48 18.93
N LEU A 200 17.75 9.62 19.48
CA LEU A 200 17.49 10.94 18.91
C LEU A 200 18.12 11.09 17.51
N ILE A 201 19.36 10.64 17.31
CA ILE A 201 20.04 10.67 16.01
C ILE A 201 19.27 9.85 14.99
N LEU A 202 18.94 8.60 15.32
CA LEU A 202 18.26 7.69 14.41
C LEU A 202 16.81 8.12 14.11
N GLU A 203 16.09 8.63 15.12
CA GLU A 203 14.73 9.16 14.92
C GLU A 203 14.74 10.43 14.06
N ASN A 204 15.75 11.29 14.20
CA ASN A 204 15.89 12.48 13.35
C ASN A 204 16.20 12.09 11.90
N GLU A 205 17.03 11.07 11.67
CA GLU A 205 17.26 10.52 10.35
C GLU A 205 15.97 9.92 9.75
N LEU A 206 15.20 9.18 10.55
CA LEU A 206 13.90 8.65 10.16
C LEU A 206 12.91 9.76 9.78
N LYS A 207 12.88 10.87 10.53
CA LYS A 207 12.06 12.06 10.21
C LYS A 207 12.48 12.70 8.89
N GLY A 208 13.78 12.76 8.59
CA GLY A 208 14.29 13.26 7.32
C GLY A 208 13.85 12.40 6.13
N GLU A 209 13.91 11.08 6.29
CA GLU A 209 13.42 10.12 5.30
C GLU A 209 11.90 10.25 5.11
N GLN A 210 11.14 10.35 6.20
CA GLN A 210 9.70 10.62 6.19
C GLN A 210 9.35 11.88 5.42
N TYR A 211 10.07 12.97 5.66
CA TYR A 211 9.86 14.22 4.92
C TYR A 211 10.05 14.02 3.42
N ARG A 212 11.11 13.30 3.00
CA ARG A 212 11.37 13.00 1.58
C ARG A 212 10.22 12.24 0.94
N TYR A 213 9.71 11.20 1.60
CA TYR A 213 8.57 10.42 1.11
C TYR A 213 7.28 11.23 1.02
N GLN A 214 6.99 12.07 2.02
CA GLN A 214 5.84 12.97 2.00
C GLN A 214 5.92 14.00 0.86
N GLN A 215 7.11 14.49 0.52
CA GLN A 215 7.28 15.37 -0.64
C GLN A 215 6.99 14.62 -1.96
N SER A 216 7.49 13.39 -2.11
CA SER A 216 7.27 12.57 -3.30
C SER A 216 5.81 12.14 -3.47
N ALA A 217 5.18 11.64 -2.41
CA ALA A 217 3.75 11.27 -2.41
C ALA A 217 2.85 12.51 -2.54
N GLY A 218 3.28 13.63 -1.96
CA GLY A 218 2.55 14.89 -2.00
C GLY A 218 2.26 15.41 -3.41
N PHE A 219 3.05 15.04 -4.42
CA PHE A 219 2.77 15.37 -5.82
C PHE A 219 1.47 14.74 -6.32
N PHE A 220 1.28 13.44 -6.14
CA PHE A 220 0.03 12.76 -6.52
C PHE A 220 -1.15 13.26 -5.69
N ARG A 221 -0.92 13.58 -4.41
CA ARG A 221 -1.94 14.22 -3.57
C ARG A 221 -2.39 15.56 -4.13
N LEU A 222 -1.45 16.41 -4.57
CA LEU A 222 -1.78 17.69 -5.18
C LEU A 222 -2.57 17.53 -6.49
N ILE A 223 -2.22 16.55 -7.33
CA ILE A 223 -2.99 16.26 -8.54
C ILE A 223 -4.42 15.86 -8.18
N SER A 224 -4.61 14.98 -7.19
CA SER A 224 -5.95 14.56 -6.76
C SER A 224 -6.80 15.72 -6.24
N LEU A 225 -6.18 16.74 -5.64
CA LEU A 225 -6.85 17.92 -5.12
C LEU A 225 -7.17 18.96 -6.22
N LEU A 226 -6.23 19.18 -7.14
CA LEU A 226 -6.33 20.23 -8.16
C LEU A 226 -7.11 19.79 -9.41
N ALA A 227 -7.05 18.50 -9.80
CA ALA A 227 -7.66 18.01 -11.03
C ALA A 227 -9.20 18.19 -11.08
N PRO A 228 -9.98 17.88 -10.02
CA PRO A 228 -11.43 18.12 -10.02
C PRO A 228 -11.76 19.61 -10.01
N GLY A 229 -10.94 20.42 -9.34
CA GLY A 229 -11.07 21.88 -9.34
C GLY A 229 -10.90 22.47 -10.74
N MET A 230 -9.91 22.02 -11.50
CA MET A 230 -9.76 22.43 -12.91
C MET A 230 -10.89 21.94 -13.80
N GLY A 231 -11.47 20.76 -13.51
CA GLY A 231 -12.69 20.28 -14.16
C GLY A 231 -13.88 21.23 -13.95
N LEU A 232 -14.06 21.73 -12.72
CA LEU A 232 -15.10 22.73 -12.39
C LEU A 232 -14.82 24.09 -13.04
N VAL A 233 -13.56 24.51 -13.20
CA VAL A 233 -13.23 25.69 -14.02
C VAL A 233 -13.62 25.47 -15.48
N GLY A 234 -13.45 24.26 -16.01
CA GLY A 234 -13.87 23.90 -17.36
C GLY A 234 -15.36 24.01 -17.59
N THR A 235 -16.21 23.70 -16.59
CA THR A 235 -17.66 23.88 -16.73
C THR A 235 -18.04 25.34 -16.84
N LEU A 236 -17.41 26.20 -16.02
CA LEU A 236 -17.64 27.64 -16.07
C LEU A 236 -17.26 28.19 -17.45
N LEU A 237 -16.10 27.79 -17.99
CA LEU A 237 -15.67 28.21 -19.33
C LEU A 237 -16.62 27.71 -20.43
N GLY A 238 -17.02 26.44 -20.40
CA GLY A 238 -17.96 25.92 -21.40
C GLY A 238 -19.34 26.58 -21.31
N MET A 239 -19.82 26.91 -20.11
CA MET A 239 -21.07 27.63 -19.90
C MET A 239 -21.01 29.06 -20.45
N THR A 240 -19.87 29.75 -20.34
CA THR A 240 -19.70 31.05 -21.02
C THR A 240 -19.75 30.92 -22.54
N GLY A 241 -19.26 29.82 -23.10
CA GLY A 241 -19.35 29.51 -24.54
C GLY A 241 -20.78 29.28 -25.00
N VAL A 242 -21.56 28.53 -24.23
CA VAL A 242 -23.00 28.32 -24.47
C VAL A 242 -23.75 29.65 -24.47
N LEU A 243 -23.51 30.51 -23.48
CA LEU A 243 -24.17 31.82 -23.40
C LEU A 243 -23.78 32.75 -24.56
N LYS A 244 -22.60 32.57 -25.17
CA LYS A 244 -22.13 33.38 -26.30
C LYS A 244 -22.74 32.97 -27.63
N SER A 245 -23.18 31.71 -27.78
CA SER A 245 -23.57 31.11 -29.06
C SER A 245 -25.00 30.57 -29.06
N LEU A 246 -25.91 31.19 -28.29
CA LEU A 246 -27.30 30.74 -28.13
C LEU A 246 -28.10 30.65 -29.44
N GLU A 247 -27.68 31.38 -30.47
CA GLU A 247 -28.31 31.38 -31.79
C GLU A 247 -27.94 30.16 -32.64
N ASP A 248 -26.82 29.49 -32.34
CA ASP A 248 -26.33 28.31 -33.06
C ASP A 248 -26.31 27.08 -32.13
N MET A 249 -27.22 26.15 -32.40
CA MET A 249 -27.38 24.90 -31.65
C MET A 249 -26.18 23.97 -31.78
N ALA A 250 -25.45 24.00 -32.91
CA ALA A 250 -24.28 23.14 -33.11
C ALA A 250 -23.11 23.60 -32.24
N LEU A 251 -22.83 24.91 -32.22
CA LEU A 251 -21.78 25.51 -31.38
C LEU A 251 -22.11 25.41 -29.89
N THR A 252 -23.38 25.58 -29.54
CA THR A 252 -23.87 25.40 -28.16
C THR A 252 -23.67 23.97 -27.68
N GLY A 253 -24.04 22.97 -28.49
CA GLY A 253 -23.82 21.55 -28.18
C GLY A 253 -22.34 21.20 -27.98
N HIS A 254 -21.46 21.75 -28.82
CA HIS A 254 -20.02 21.51 -28.70
C HIS A 254 -19.43 22.11 -27.40
N SER A 255 -19.83 23.34 -27.04
CA SER A 255 -19.38 24.01 -25.82
C SER A 255 -19.87 23.33 -24.55
N LEU A 256 -21.12 22.85 -24.56
CA LEU A 256 -21.69 22.10 -23.45
C LEU A 256 -21.01 20.74 -23.28
N SER A 257 -20.76 20.01 -24.37
CA SER A 257 -20.03 18.74 -24.34
C SER A 257 -18.63 18.92 -23.74
N ALA A 258 -17.89 19.96 -24.17
CA ALA A 258 -16.56 20.28 -23.65
C ALA A 258 -16.55 20.48 -22.12
N ALA A 259 -17.55 21.19 -21.57
CA ALA A 259 -17.69 21.40 -20.13
C ALA A 259 -17.88 20.10 -19.33
N VAL A 260 -18.77 19.23 -19.81
CA VAL A 260 -19.06 17.95 -19.13
C VAL A 260 -17.85 17.02 -19.20
N VAL A 261 -17.20 16.96 -20.36
CA VAL A 261 -15.99 16.16 -20.59
C VAL A 261 -14.82 16.64 -19.71
N ALA A 262 -14.63 17.95 -19.55
CA ALA A 262 -13.60 18.49 -18.65
C ALA A 262 -13.80 18.05 -17.20
N THR A 263 -15.05 18.02 -16.72
CA THR A 263 -15.38 17.54 -15.37
C THR A 263 -15.12 16.06 -15.22
N LEU A 264 -15.51 15.28 -16.23
CA LEU A 264 -15.27 13.84 -16.27
C LEU A 264 -13.77 13.54 -16.19
N TYR A 265 -12.94 14.21 -17.01
CA TYR A 265 -11.50 14.01 -16.99
C TYR A 265 -10.83 14.44 -15.68
N GLY A 266 -11.26 15.56 -15.09
CA GLY A 266 -10.78 15.98 -13.77
C GLY A 266 -11.07 14.95 -12.68
N ALA A 267 -12.30 14.42 -12.64
CA ALA A 267 -12.71 13.40 -11.68
C ALA A 267 -12.00 12.05 -11.91
N LEU A 268 -11.81 11.64 -13.15
CA LEU A 268 -11.11 10.41 -13.51
C LEU A 268 -9.63 10.49 -13.16
N LEU A 269 -8.95 11.59 -13.53
CA LEU A 269 -7.54 11.76 -13.22
C LEU A 269 -7.30 11.74 -11.69
N ALA A 270 -8.16 12.39 -10.92
CA ALA A 270 -8.05 12.41 -9.47
C ALA A 270 -8.28 11.03 -8.84
N ASN A 271 -9.41 10.39 -9.14
CA ASN A 271 -9.86 9.21 -8.43
C ASN A 271 -9.26 7.90 -8.97
N LEU A 272 -9.08 7.81 -10.28
CA LEU A 272 -8.61 6.59 -10.94
C LEU A 272 -7.08 6.49 -10.99
N PHE A 273 -6.39 7.62 -11.02
CA PHE A 273 -4.94 7.66 -11.18
C PHE A 273 -4.22 8.23 -9.96
N ALA A 274 -4.51 9.49 -9.61
CA ALA A 274 -3.74 10.20 -8.58
C ALA A 274 -3.90 9.60 -7.17
N LEU A 275 -5.13 9.33 -6.73
CA LEU A 275 -5.39 8.71 -5.42
C LEU A 275 -4.78 7.31 -5.25
N PRO A 276 -4.99 6.33 -6.15
CA PRO A 276 -4.41 5.00 -5.97
C PRO A 276 -2.87 5.03 -6.02
N CYS A 277 -2.28 5.90 -6.84
CA CYS A 277 -0.83 6.13 -6.83
C CYS A 277 -0.36 6.69 -5.47
N TYR A 278 -1.07 7.68 -4.93
CA TYR A 278 -0.78 8.27 -3.62
C TYR A 278 -0.85 7.24 -2.49
N TYR A 279 -1.97 6.53 -2.35
CA TYR A 279 -2.16 5.57 -1.27
C TYR A 279 -1.22 4.37 -1.37
N ARG A 280 -0.92 3.89 -2.59
CA ARG A 280 0.05 2.82 -2.79
C ARG A 280 1.46 3.23 -2.35
N LEU A 281 1.85 4.47 -2.63
CA LEU A 281 3.16 4.97 -2.21
C LEU A 281 3.21 5.18 -0.69
N MET A 282 2.11 5.62 -0.08
CA MET A 282 1.97 5.78 1.36
C MET A 282 2.04 4.42 2.09
N ASP A 283 1.35 3.38 1.62
CA ASP A 283 1.40 2.04 2.20
C ASP A 283 2.82 1.45 2.14
N LEU A 284 3.52 1.62 1.00
CA LEU A 284 4.92 1.20 0.89
C LEU A 284 5.82 1.93 1.90
N TYR A 285 5.59 3.24 2.04
CA TYR A 285 6.30 4.08 2.99
C TYR A 285 6.03 3.66 4.44
N ASP A 286 4.78 3.42 4.82
CA ASP A 286 4.40 3.05 6.19
C ASP A 286 5.06 1.73 6.60
N ARG A 287 5.17 0.77 5.67
CA ARG A 287 5.91 -0.48 5.89
C ARG A 287 7.41 -0.24 6.09
N GLU A 288 8.03 0.60 5.27
CA GLU A 288 9.45 0.94 5.42
C GLU A 288 9.72 1.69 6.74
N MET A 289 8.83 2.58 7.15
CA MET A 289 8.95 3.28 8.45
C MET A 289 8.79 2.34 9.63
N PHE A 290 7.87 1.38 9.53
CA PHE A 290 7.70 0.37 10.55
C PHE A 290 8.97 -0.48 10.70
N GLU A 291 9.57 -0.91 9.59
CA GLU A 291 10.84 -1.64 9.59
C GLU A 291 11.98 -0.79 10.17
N LYS A 292 12.10 0.48 9.79
CA LYS A 292 13.09 1.41 10.37
C LYS A 292 12.90 1.66 11.85
N ARG A 293 11.67 1.73 12.35
CA ARG A 293 11.41 1.79 13.80
C ARG A 293 11.90 0.55 14.52
N LEU A 294 11.71 -0.63 13.91
CA LEU A 294 12.23 -1.88 14.46
C LEU A 294 13.77 -1.89 14.47
N PHE A 295 14.41 -1.37 13.42
CA PHE A 295 15.87 -1.18 13.38
C PHE A 295 16.37 -0.29 14.53
N ILE A 296 15.68 0.81 14.83
CA ILE A 296 16.05 1.71 15.94
C ILE A 296 16.03 0.96 17.28
N GLU A 297 14.97 0.20 17.56
CA GLU A 297 14.88 -0.59 18.80
C GLU A 297 15.93 -1.72 18.86
N GLY A 298 16.26 -2.31 17.71
CA GLY A 298 17.34 -3.28 17.60
C GLY A 298 18.71 -2.68 17.97
N CYS A 299 19.05 -1.52 17.41
CA CYS A 299 20.30 -0.81 17.73
C CYS A 299 20.37 -0.40 19.21
N VAL A 300 19.27 0.10 19.78
CA VAL A 300 19.18 0.43 21.21
C VAL A 300 19.37 -0.80 22.09
N GLY A 301 18.77 -1.94 21.73
CA GLY A 301 18.96 -3.18 22.47
C GLY A 301 20.40 -3.70 22.43
N LEU A 302 21.08 -3.51 21.29
CA LEU A 302 22.49 -3.85 21.10
C LEU A 302 23.41 -2.98 21.96
N GLN A 303 23.13 -1.67 22.04
CA GLN A 303 23.84 -0.71 22.89
C GLN A 303 23.72 -1.07 24.38
N ARG A 304 22.53 -1.52 24.80
CA ARG A 304 22.26 -1.98 26.17
C ARG A 304 22.87 -3.33 26.53
N MET A 305 23.53 -4.00 25.58
CA MET A 305 24.03 -5.37 25.73
C MET A 305 22.95 -6.35 26.22
N GLU A 306 21.71 -6.20 25.72
CA GLU A 306 20.62 -7.10 26.06
C GLU A 306 20.95 -8.53 25.61
N THR A 307 20.52 -9.53 26.39
CA THR A 307 20.74 -10.93 25.97
C THR A 307 20.03 -11.21 24.65
N PRO A 308 20.58 -12.04 23.73
CA PRO A 308 19.99 -12.26 22.39
C PRO A 308 18.52 -12.69 22.45
N ARG A 309 18.16 -13.49 23.46
CA ARG A 309 16.79 -13.92 23.69
C ARG A 309 15.86 -12.78 24.09
N LEU A 310 16.30 -11.89 24.98
CA LEU A 310 15.49 -10.75 25.41
C LEU A 310 15.28 -9.77 24.25
N LEU A 311 16.34 -9.52 23.47
CA LEU A 311 16.27 -8.68 22.27
C LEU A 311 15.28 -9.26 21.26
N PHE A 312 15.34 -10.57 21.01
CA PHE A 312 14.39 -11.25 20.12
C PHE A 312 12.94 -11.09 20.59
N GLU A 313 12.63 -11.36 21.86
CA GLU A 313 11.26 -11.23 22.38
C GLU A 313 10.76 -9.78 22.30
N LYS A 314 11.63 -8.81 22.57
CA LYS A 314 11.30 -7.39 22.46
C LYS A 314 10.98 -7.01 21.02
N LEU A 315 11.80 -7.42 20.04
CA LEU A 315 11.55 -7.16 18.62
C LEU A 315 10.33 -7.94 18.10
N ASN A 316 10.12 -9.17 18.54
CA ASN A 316 8.97 -10.00 18.20
C ASN A 316 7.64 -9.42 18.74
N SER A 317 7.69 -8.62 19.83
CA SER A 317 6.52 -7.94 20.36
C SER A 317 5.94 -6.86 19.43
N PHE A 318 6.73 -6.36 18.47
CA PHE A 318 6.27 -5.43 17.44
C PHE A 318 5.40 -6.09 16.38
N LEU A 319 5.55 -7.41 16.19
CA LEU A 319 4.81 -8.16 15.17
C LEU A 319 3.36 -8.41 15.63
N PRO A 320 2.38 -8.28 14.71
CA PRO A 320 1.00 -8.66 15.01
C PRO A 320 0.91 -10.18 15.25
N GLY A 321 -0.11 -10.62 15.98
CA GLY A 321 -0.20 -11.99 16.49
C GLY A 321 -0.12 -13.10 15.43
N ASP A 322 -0.52 -12.80 14.20
CA ASP A 322 -0.49 -13.64 12.99
C ASP A 322 0.87 -13.70 12.29
N GLN A 323 1.85 -12.89 12.72
CA GLN A 323 3.19 -12.84 12.13
C GLN A 323 4.29 -13.09 13.16
N LYS A 324 3.91 -13.42 14.40
CA LYS A 324 4.87 -13.66 15.47
C LYS A 324 5.79 -14.83 15.14
N LEU A 325 7.02 -14.72 15.62
CA LEU A 325 8.07 -15.70 15.47
C LEU A 325 8.26 -16.46 16.80
N VAL A 326 8.72 -17.70 16.70
CA VAL A 326 9.07 -18.55 17.83
C VAL A 326 10.55 -18.89 17.73
N LEU A 327 11.25 -18.67 18.84
CA LEU A 327 12.65 -19.06 18.97
C LEU A 327 12.74 -20.47 19.57
N ILE A 328 13.08 -21.44 18.73
CA ILE A 328 13.26 -22.84 19.13
C ILE A 328 14.71 -23.02 19.56
N LYS A 329 14.91 -23.19 20.87
CA LYS A 329 16.25 -23.36 21.43
C LYS A 329 16.75 -24.79 21.17
N GLU A 330 17.97 -24.92 20.65
CA GLU A 330 18.68 -26.21 20.67
C GLU A 330 19.16 -26.51 22.10
N ALA A 331 18.89 -27.71 22.59
CA ALA A 331 19.26 -28.10 23.95
C ALA A 331 20.78 -27.96 24.16
N GLY A 332 21.19 -27.11 25.12
CA GLY A 332 22.60 -26.87 25.45
C GLY A 332 23.31 -25.76 24.66
N SER A 333 22.66 -25.09 23.70
CA SER A 333 23.25 -24.02 22.90
C SER A 333 22.59 -22.66 23.14
N MET A 334 23.32 -21.55 22.94
CA MET A 334 22.72 -20.22 22.77
C MET A 334 22.14 -20.03 21.37
N LYS A 335 22.42 -20.94 20.43
CA LYS A 335 21.82 -20.96 19.10
C LYS A 335 20.41 -21.52 19.17
N GLY A 336 19.52 -20.91 18.40
CA GLY A 336 18.14 -21.33 18.25
C GLY A 336 17.66 -21.05 16.83
N THR A 337 16.79 -21.91 16.33
CA THR A 337 16.17 -21.74 15.02
C THR A 337 14.93 -20.87 15.19
N ILE A 338 14.80 -19.82 14.37
CA ILE A 338 13.66 -18.91 14.39
C ILE A 338 12.66 -19.38 13.33
N GLU A 339 11.49 -19.82 13.77
CA GLU A 339 10.39 -20.28 12.91
C GLU A 339 9.12 -19.46 13.16
N ARG A 340 8.21 -19.36 12.18
CA ARG A 340 6.91 -18.68 12.36
C ARG A 340 6.00 -19.41 13.36
N GLN A 341 5.32 -18.65 14.22
CA GLN A 341 4.42 -19.17 15.25
C GLN A 341 3.24 -19.96 14.68
N ASP A 342 2.76 -19.61 13.48
CA ASP A 342 1.63 -20.29 12.81
C ASP A 342 1.86 -21.78 12.55
N ARG A 343 3.12 -22.25 12.55
CA ARG A 343 3.43 -23.69 12.46
C ARG A 343 3.06 -24.46 13.72
N TYR A 344 2.87 -23.76 14.84
CA TYR A 344 2.69 -24.32 16.18
C TYR A 344 1.34 -23.99 16.82
N ALA A 345 0.53 -23.15 16.18
CA ALA A 345 -0.85 -22.85 16.53
C ALA A 345 -1.81 -23.81 15.82
#